data_AF-A0A6P8BLM9-F1
#
_entry.id   AF-A0A6P8BLM9-F1
#
_cell.length_a   1.000
_cell.length_b   1.000
_cell.length_c   1.000
_cell.angle_alpha   90.00
_cell.angle_beta   90.00
_cell.angle_gamma   90.00
#
_symmetry.space_group_name_H-M   'P 1'
#
loop_
_entity.id
_entity.type
_entity.pdbx_description
1 polymer ?
#
loop_
_entity_poly.entity_id
_entity_poly.type
_entity_poly.pdbx_seq_one_letter_code
_entity_poly.pdbx_strand_id
1 'polypeptide(L)'
;MAISPVTLPEVFISQATLIHVSFHKEKAGELWDEWESLEDDHVAHREGGVDQGGLFIKLDAWGSDNEEWRTFLDSYGLSQDVQDAIMDPLLDNIRINGICAEWAKDTIEQRYYGLKYILEASQEREASSQHWALSGRAISY
;
A
#
# COMPACT_ATOMS: atom_id res chain seq x y z
N MET A 1 14.19 8.86 21.83
CA MET A 1 13.50 7.90 20.95
C MET A 1 14.01 8.15 19.54
N ALA A 2 14.78 7.22 18.97
CA ALA A 2 15.23 7.33 17.59
C ALA A 2 14.09 6.84 16.70
N ILE A 3 13.58 7.70 15.83
CA ILE A 3 12.63 7.33 14.79
C ILE A 3 13.46 6.55 13.77
N SER A 4 13.24 5.24 13.67
CA SER A 4 13.88 4.45 12.61
C SER A 4 13.41 5.02 11.28
N PRO A 5 14.30 5.33 10.31
CA PRO A 5 13.86 5.83 9.01
C PRO A 5 12.90 4.79 8.42
N VAL A 6 11.67 5.22 8.12
CA VAL A 6 10.71 4.41 7.37
C VAL A 6 11.35 4.16 6.02
N THR A 7 11.91 2.97 5.84
CA THR A 7 12.53 2.55 4.58
C THR A 7 11.43 2.43 3.55
N LEU A 8 11.40 3.37 2.60
CA LEU A 8 10.55 3.25 1.42
C LEU A 8 10.95 1.95 0.67
N PRO A 9 9.98 1.13 0.23
CA PRO A 9 10.30 -0.06 -0.55
C PRO A 9 10.99 0.34 -1.86
N GLU A 10 12.20 -0.19 -2.11
CA GLU A 10 12.88 -0.01 -3.39
C GLU A 10 12.17 -0.76 -4.53
N VAL A 11 11.49 -1.87 -4.19
CA VAL A 11 10.70 -2.68 -5.11
C VAL A 11 9.21 -2.50 -4.81
N PHE A 12 8.48 -1.97 -5.79
CA PHE A 12 7.09 -1.58 -5.64
C PHE A 12 6.16 -2.77 -5.36
N ILE A 13 6.38 -3.91 -6.00
CA ILE A 13 5.66 -5.16 -5.71
C ILE A 13 6.53 -6.01 -4.80
N SER A 14 6.31 -5.92 -3.48
CA SER A 14 7.08 -6.66 -2.47
C SER A 14 6.29 -6.82 -1.16
N GLN A 15 6.69 -7.79 -0.34
CA GLN A 15 6.20 -7.91 1.04
C GLN A 15 6.43 -6.59 1.83
N ALA A 16 7.54 -5.90 1.58
CA ALA A 16 7.85 -4.62 2.22
C ALA A 16 6.82 -3.54 1.86
N THR A 17 6.31 -3.54 0.62
CA THR A 17 5.22 -2.65 0.23
C THR A 17 3.95 -2.95 1.02
N LEU A 18 3.56 -4.23 1.17
CA LEU A 18 2.37 -4.62 1.95
C LEU A 18 2.44 -4.11 3.40
N ILE A 19 3.63 -4.20 4.02
CA ILE A 19 3.88 -3.68 5.37
C ILE A 19 3.80 -2.15 5.39
N HIS A 20 4.43 -1.50 4.41
CA HIS A 20 4.48 -0.05 4.33
C HIS A 20 3.08 0.57 4.13
N VAL A 21 2.27 -0.04 3.28
CA VAL A 21 0.96 0.52 2.96
C VAL A 21 -0.07 0.23 4.05
N SER A 22 -0.09 -0.99 4.63
CA SER A 22 -1.34 -1.47 5.22
C SER A 22 -1.22 -2.49 6.36
N PHE A 23 -0.39 -3.51 6.21
CA PHE A 23 -0.48 -4.72 7.02
C PHE A 23 0.61 -4.79 8.09
N HIS A 24 0.32 -5.49 9.20
CA HIS A 24 1.40 -5.91 10.09
C HIS A 24 2.25 -7.00 9.42
N LYS A 25 3.48 -7.16 9.91
CA LYS A 25 4.50 -8.02 9.29
C LYS A 25 4.05 -9.46 9.05
N GLU A 26 3.39 -10.07 10.03
CA GLU A 26 2.88 -11.44 9.94
C GLU A 26 1.85 -11.58 8.82
N LYS A 27 0.82 -10.72 8.77
CA LYS A 27 -0.20 -10.77 7.72
C LYS A 27 0.38 -10.46 6.34
N ALA A 28 1.31 -9.51 6.26
CA ALA A 28 2.01 -9.22 5.02
C ALA A 28 2.80 -10.44 4.51
N GLY A 29 3.38 -11.24 5.41
CA GLY A 29 4.04 -12.50 5.06
C GLY A 29 3.07 -13.53 4.50
N GLU A 30 1.95 -13.77 5.19
CA GLU A 30 0.92 -14.70 4.71
C GLU A 30 0.41 -14.33 3.31
N LEU A 31 0.07 -13.06 3.10
CA LEU A 31 -0.41 -12.57 1.81
C LEU A 31 0.64 -12.67 0.71
N TRP A 32 1.91 -12.46 1.07
CA TRP A 32 3.02 -12.58 0.13
C TRP A 32 3.28 -14.03 -0.26
N ASP A 33 3.29 -14.94 0.71
CA ASP A 33 3.46 -16.38 0.49
C ASP A 33 2.31 -16.94 -0.37
N GLU A 34 1.07 -16.51 -0.08
CA GLU A 34 -0.10 -16.83 -0.91
C GLU A 34 0.10 -16.34 -2.34
N TRP A 35 0.50 -15.07 -2.52
CA TRP A 35 0.76 -14.48 -3.83
C TRP A 35 1.88 -15.19 -4.62
N GLU A 36 2.96 -15.59 -3.96
CA GLU A 36 4.06 -16.37 -4.57
C GLU A 36 3.63 -17.79 -4.94
N SER A 37 2.69 -18.38 -4.20
CA SER A 37 2.21 -19.75 -4.40
C SER A 37 1.19 -19.90 -5.54
N LEU A 38 0.64 -18.81 -6.07
CA LEU A 38 -0.32 -18.85 -7.18
C LEU A 38 0.35 -19.34 -8.47
N GLU A 39 -0.15 -20.44 -9.04
CA GLU A 39 0.33 -21.02 -10.29
C GLU A 39 0.14 -20.08 -11.50
N ASP A 40 0.97 -20.27 -12.53
CA ASP A 40 1.16 -19.40 -13.69
C ASP A 40 -0.14 -19.12 -14.50
N ASP A 41 -1.18 -19.96 -14.38
CA ASP A 41 -2.46 -19.74 -15.07
C ASP A 41 -3.26 -18.55 -14.49
N HIS A 42 -2.95 -18.11 -13.26
CA HIS A 42 -3.50 -16.89 -12.67
C HIS A 42 -2.67 -15.63 -13.02
N VAL A 43 -1.54 -15.78 -13.74
CA VAL A 43 -0.64 -14.70 -14.16
C VAL A 43 -1.21 -13.85 -15.28
N ALA A 44 -2.23 -14.32 -15.99
CA ALA A 44 -3.00 -13.45 -16.89
C ALA A 44 -3.65 -12.26 -16.14
N HIS A 45 -3.93 -12.39 -14.83
CA HIS A 45 -4.31 -11.28 -13.95
C HIS A 45 -3.11 -10.51 -13.35
N ARG A 46 -1.88 -11.03 -13.45
CA ARG A 46 -0.63 -10.39 -13.00
C ARG A 46 -0.20 -9.26 -13.94
N GLU A 47 -0.49 -9.36 -15.25
CA GLU A 47 -0.11 -8.33 -16.24
C GLU A 47 -1.25 -7.86 -17.17
N GLY A 48 -2.34 -8.62 -17.32
CA GLY A 48 -3.47 -8.30 -18.21
C GLY A 48 -4.74 -7.79 -17.51
N GLY A 49 -4.76 -7.80 -16.18
CA GLY A 49 -5.87 -7.32 -15.34
C GLY A 49 -5.66 -5.90 -14.85
N VAL A 50 -5.37 -4.98 -15.76
CA VAL A 50 -5.38 -3.55 -15.49
C VAL A 50 -6.84 -3.13 -15.24
N ASP A 51 -7.29 -3.26 -14.00
CA ASP A 51 -7.79 -2.07 -13.33
C ASP A 51 -6.61 -1.50 -12.52
N GLN A 52 -5.73 -0.83 -13.27
CA GLN A 52 -4.75 0.17 -12.84
C GLN A 52 -4.17 0.04 -11.42
N GLY A 53 -3.45 -1.05 -11.13
CA GLY A 53 -2.56 -1.09 -9.97
C GLY A 53 -3.25 -1.15 -8.61
N GLY A 54 -4.42 -1.76 -8.52
CA GLY A 54 -4.99 -2.10 -7.22
C GLY A 54 -4.23 -3.24 -6.55
N LEU A 55 -3.98 -3.13 -5.24
CA LEU A 55 -3.64 -4.28 -4.41
C LEU A 55 -4.92 -5.11 -4.27
N PHE A 56 -4.99 -6.29 -4.88
CA PHE A 56 -6.17 -7.18 -4.83
C PHE A 56 -6.34 -7.76 -3.42
N ILE A 57 -6.85 -6.97 -2.47
CA ILE A 57 -7.25 -7.44 -1.15
C ILE A 57 -8.75 -7.71 -1.20
N LYS A 58 -9.12 -8.97 -1.04
CA LYS A 58 -10.53 -9.35 -0.87
C LYS A 58 -10.93 -9.15 0.59
N LEU A 59 -11.52 -8.01 0.89
CA LEU A 59 -12.11 -7.71 2.20
C LEU A 59 -13.62 -8.01 2.13
N ASP A 60 -14.03 -9.19 2.61
CA ASP A 60 -15.43 -9.60 2.66
C ASP A 60 -15.97 -9.51 4.11
N ALA A 61 -16.44 -8.34 4.59
CA ALA A 61 -17.40 -8.33 5.71
C ALA A 61 -18.20 -7.03 5.88
N TRP A 62 -19.29 -7.14 6.66
CA TRP A 62 -20.24 -6.10 7.05
C TRP A 62 -20.21 -5.89 8.57
N GLY A 63 -20.10 -4.64 9.02
CA GLY A 63 -20.21 -4.26 10.43
C GLY A 63 -20.32 -2.74 10.57
N SER A 64 -21.21 -2.27 11.45
CA SER A 64 -21.59 -0.84 11.56
C SER A 64 -21.25 -0.21 12.92
N ASP A 65 -20.66 -0.95 13.86
CA ASP A 65 -20.30 -0.44 15.19
C ASP A 65 -18.77 -0.22 15.35
N ASN A 66 -18.35 0.86 16.00
CA ASN A 66 -16.94 1.26 16.14
C ASN A 66 -16.06 0.24 16.89
N GLU A 67 -16.62 -0.49 17.87
CA GLU A 67 -15.88 -1.59 18.54
C GLU A 67 -15.76 -2.82 17.62
N GLU A 68 -16.75 -3.07 16.78
CA GLU A 68 -16.69 -4.10 15.73
C GLU A 68 -15.66 -3.74 14.67
N TRP A 69 -15.45 -2.45 14.38
CA TRP A 69 -14.49 -2.00 13.37
C TRP A 69 -13.05 -2.31 13.75
N ARG A 70 -12.60 -1.99 14.98
CA ARG A 70 -11.21 -2.33 15.36
C ARG A 70 -10.97 -3.83 15.36
N THR A 71 -11.93 -4.59 15.90
CA THR A 71 -11.86 -6.06 15.88
C THR A 71 -11.81 -6.60 14.45
N PHE A 72 -12.60 -6.02 13.55
CA PHE A 72 -12.60 -6.35 12.13
C PHE A 72 -11.25 -6.02 11.47
N LEU A 73 -10.77 -4.78 11.57
CA LEU A 73 -9.52 -4.34 10.93
C LEU A 73 -8.32 -5.16 11.44
N ASP A 74 -8.32 -5.50 12.73
CA ASP A 74 -7.33 -6.37 13.36
C ASP A 74 -7.40 -7.81 12.83
N SER A 75 -8.61 -8.38 12.68
CA SER A 75 -8.77 -9.73 12.10
C SER A 75 -8.26 -9.85 10.65
N TYR A 76 -8.25 -8.74 9.91
CA TYR A 76 -7.67 -8.66 8.57
C TYR A 76 -6.17 -8.35 8.57
N GLY A 77 -5.58 -8.15 9.74
CA GLY A 77 -4.17 -7.92 9.96
C GLY A 77 -3.68 -6.53 9.57
N LEU A 78 -4.55 -5.52 9.63
CA LEU A 78 -4.15 -4.14 9.38
C LEU A 78 -3.33 -3.59 10.54
N SER A 79 -2.30 -2.82 10.20
CA SER A 79 -1.41 -2.21 11.18
C SER A 79 -2.16 -1.16 12.02
N GLN A 80 -1.69 -0.95 13.25
CA GLN A 80 -2.29 0.03 14.17
C GLN A 80 -2.36 1.44 13.56
N ASP A 81 -1.32 1.87 12.84
CA ASP A 81 -1.28 3.18 12.17
C ASP A 81 -2.37 3.33 11.09
N VAL A 82 -2.74 2.24 10.43
CA VAL A 82 -3.81 2.22 9.41
C VAL A 82 -5.17 2.19 10.10
N GLN A 83 -5.31 1.38 11.15
CA GLN A 83 -6.51 1.38 11.97
C GLN A 83 -6.78 2.77 12.55
N ASP A 84 -5.76 3.46 13.06
CA ASP A 84 -5.91 4.80 13.65
C ASP A 84 -6.28 5.86 12.60
N ALA A 85 -5.74 5.75 11.38
CA ALA A 85 -6.13 6.63 10.27
C ALA A 85 -7.58 6.39 9.83
N ILE A 86 -8.05 5.14 9.80
CA ILE A 86 -9.44 4.81 9.49
C ILE A 86 -10.37 5.26 10.61
N MET A 87 -9.97 5.05 11.87
CA MET A 87 -10.77 5.34 13.06
C MET A 87 -10.67 6.80 13.53
N ASP A 88 -10.09 7.71 12.74
CA ASP A 88 -9.96 9.13 13.08
C ASP A 88 -11.35 9.73 13.38
N PRO A 89 -11.56 10.34 14.57
CA PRO A 89 -12.83 10.96 14.94
C PRO A 89 -13.35 11.99 13.93
N LEU A 90 -12.46 12.63 13.15
CA LEU A 90 -12.84 13.57 12.09
C LEU A 90 -13.57 12.90 10.92
N LEU A 91 -13.47 11.58 10.80
CA LEU A 91 -14.12 10.76 9.79
C LEU A 91 -15.38 10.05 10.29
N ASP A 92 -15.78 10.27 11.55
CA ASP A 92 -16.96 9.64 12.17
C ASP A 92 -18.22 9.74 11.30
N ASN A 93 -18.48 10.94 10.77
CA ASN A 93 -19.64 11.21 9.94
C ASN A 93 -19.64 10.44 8.62
N ILE A 94 -18.46 10.11 8.08
CA ILE A 94 -18.32 9.37 6.83
C ILE A 94 -18.38 7.86 7.09
N ARG A 95 -17.85 7.40 8.23
CA ARG A 95 -17.93 6.00 8.68
C ARG A 95 -19.35 5.55 9.00
N ILE A 96 -20.20 6.43 9.53
CA ILE A 96 -21.64 6.15 9.76
C ILE A 96 -22.36 5.70 8.48
N ASN A 97 -21.89 6.12 7.31
CA ASN A 97 -22.54 5.86 6.02
C ASN A 97 -21.85 4.80 5.17
N GLY A 98 -20.73 4.21 5.62
CA GLY A 98 -19.94 3.25 4.85
C GLY A 98 -19.77 1.92 5.56
N ILE A 99 -19.40 0.88 4.81
CA ILE A 99 -19.08 -0.44 5.38
C ILE A 99 -17.58 -0.48 5.72
N CYS A 100 -17.21 -1.03 6.88
CA CYS A 100 -15.82 -1.07 7.34
C CYS A 100 -14.84 -1.64 6.29
N ALA A 101 -15.26 -2.67 5.54
CA ALA A 101 -14.46 -3.28 4.47
C ALA A 101 -14.17 -2.32 3.30
N GLU A 102 -15.11 -1.46 2.93
CA GLU A 102 -14.92 -0.48 1.86
C GLU A 102 -13.89 0.58 2.28
N TRP A 103 -14.01 1.08 3.51
CA TRP A 103 -13.05 2.04 4.07
C TRP A 103 -11.64 1.49 4.21
N ALA A 104 -11.54 0.24 4.67
CA ALA A 104 -10.28 -0.46 4.73
C ALA A 104 -9.67 -0.58 3.32
N LYS A 105 -10.45 -1.04 2.33
CA LYS A 105 -9.99 -1.15 0.95
C LYS A 105 -9.53 0.19 0.38
N ASP A 106 -10.37 1.22 0.44
CA ASP A 106 -10.08 2.56 -0.09
C ASP A 106 -8.82 3.16 0.54
N THR A 107 -8.66 3.00 1.86
CA THR A 107 -7.47 3.51 2.57
C THR A 107 -6.20 2.84 2.09
N ILE A 108 -6.24 1.52 1.92
CA ILE A 108 -5.10 0.74 1.45
C ILE A 108 -4.75 1.12 0.00
N GLU A 109 -5.75 1.24 -0.87
CA GLU A 109 -5.57 1.67 -2.25
C GLU A 109 -4.98 3.08 -2.33
N GLN A 110 -5.48 4.04 -1.55
CA GLN A 110 -4.93 5.39 -1.52
C GLN A 110 -3.48 5.43 -1.06
N ARG A 111 -3.12 4.65 -0.03
CA ARG A 111 -1.73 4.55 0.45
C ARG A 111 -0.82 3.92 -0.60
N TYR A 112 -1.32 2.90 -1.31
CA TYR A 112 -0.61 2.27 -2.41
C TYR A 112 -0.38 3.25 -3.58
N TYR A 113 -1.41 3.99 -4.01
CA TYR A 113 -1.27 5.01 -5.05
C TYR A 113 -0.35 6.16 -4.63
N GLY A 114 -0.42 6.58 -3.37
CA GLY A 114 0.51 7.56 -2.81
C GLY A 114 1.97 7.10 -2.89
N LEU A 115 2.23 5.84 -2.52
CA LEU A 115 3.56 5.25 -2.65
C LEU A 115 4.00 5.16 -4.12
N LYS A 116 3.12 4.74 -5.02
CA LYS A 116 3.38 4.69 -6.47
C LYS A 116 3.85 6.05 -6.98
N TYR A 117 3.09 7.09 -6.67
CA TYR A 117 3.38 8.45 -7.08
C TYR A 117 4.74 8.94 -6.54
N ILE A 118 5.06 8.64 -5.28
CA ILE A 118 6.34 9.02 -4.67
C ILE A 118 7.51 8.33 -5.38
N LEU A 119 7.37 7.03 -5.70
CA LEU A 119 8.41 6.26 -6.38
C LEU A 119 8.63 6.74 -7.82
N GLU A 120 7.55 6.95 -8.58
CA GLU A 120 7.63 7.52 -9.94
C GLU A 120 8.32 8.88 -9.92
N ALA A 121 7.91 9.78 -9.02
CA ALA A 121 8.54 11.08 -8.86
C ALA A 121 10.01 10.98 -8.41
N SER A 122 10.40 9.95 -7.65
CA SER A 122 11.81 9.72 -7.26
C SER A 122 12.64 9.29 -8.46
N GLN A 123 12.14 8.35 -9.26
CA GLN A 123 12.80 7.87 -10.47
C GLN A 123 13.00 8.99 -11.50
N GLU A 124 12.01 9.86 -11.70
CA GLU A 124 12.13 11.03 -12.58
C GLU A 124 13.22 12.01 -12.11
N ARG A 125 13.29 12.25 -10.79
CA ARG A 125 14.32 13.10 -10.18
C ARG A 125 15.72 12.50 -10.33
N GLU A 126 15.85 11.19 -10.17
CA GLU A 126 17.12 10.48 -10.35
C GLU A 126 17.57 10.47 -11.82
N ALA A 127 16.65 10.20 -12.76
CA ALA A 127 16.93 10.22 -14.20
C ALA A 127 17.35 11.63 -14.67
N SER A 128 16.64 12.66 -14.21
CA SER A 128 17.03 14.06 -14.45
C SER A 128 18.39 14.37 -13.83
N SER A 129 18.67 13.78 -12.67
CA SER A 129 19.94 13.97 -11.97
C SER A 129 21.13 13.37 -12.71
N GLN A 130 20.96 12.15 -13.22
CA GLN A 130 21.98 11.47 -14.01
C GLN A 130 22.18 12.17 -15.37
N HIS A 131 21.09 12.63 -16.00
CA HIS A 131 21.17 13.35 -17.27
C HIS A 131 22.00 14.64 -17.16
N TRP A 132 21.78 15.47 -16.14
CA TRP A 132 22.60 16.68 -15.94
C TRP A 132 24.06 16.34 -15.61
N ALA A 133 24.31 15.28 -14.84
CA ALA A 133 25.66 14.88 -14.46
C ALA A 133 26.47 14.42 -15.68
N LEU A 134 25.82 13.72 -16.62
CA LEU A 134 26.43 13.29 -17.88
C LEU A 134 26.63 14.46 -18.86
N SER A 135 25.67 15.39 -18.96
CA SER A 135 25.79 16.57 -19.83
C SER A 135 26.84 17.56 -19.35
N GLY A 136 26.94 17.80 -18.04
CA GLY A 136 27.99 18.65 -17.45
C GLY A 136 29.41 18.09 -17.64
N ARG A 137 29.56 16.76 -17.66
CA ARG A 137 30.83 16.07 -17.94
C ARG A 137 31.25 16.13 -19.42
N ALA A 138 30.29 16.33 -20.33
CA ALA A 138 30.54 16.43 -21.77
C ALA A 138 30.97 17.85 -22.21
N ILE A 139 30.65 18.88 -21.43
CA ILE A 139 30.97 20.29 -21.74
C ILE A 139 32.38 20.69 -21.21
N SER A 140 33.08 19.79 -20.53
CA SER A 140 34.36 20.05 -19.84
C SER A 140 35.62 19.58 -20.61
N TYR A 141 35.54 19.39 -21.94
CA TYR A 141 36.70 19.04 -22.80
C TYR A 141 37.05 20.15 -23.80
#